data_AF-A0A853MBR7-F1
#
_entry.id   AF-A0A853MBR7-F1
#
_cell.length_a   1.000
_cell.length_b   1.000
_cell.length_c   1.000
_cell.angle_alpha   90.00
_cell.angle_beta   90.00
_cell.angle_gamma   90.00
#
_symmetry.space_group_name_H-M   'P 1'
#
loop_
_entity.id
_entity.type
_entity.pdbx_description
1 polymer ?
#
loop_
_entity_poly.entity_id
_entity_poly.type
_entity_poly.pdbx_seq_one_letter_code
_entity_poly.pdbx_strand_id
1 'polypeptide(L)'
;MVQELKRPRQIASFPETAPAANPVFFRTYSRRTQTGLRESWSDVCDRTLKGLVELGKLNLEETALLEKMQLQMKALPSGRWLWVGGV
;
A
#
# COMPACT_ATOMS: atom_id res chain seq x y z
N MET A 1 -0.04 -31.13 -16.32
CA MET A 1 -0.05 -30.12 -17.41
C MET A 1 0.01 -28.75 -16.76
N VAL A 2 1.04 -27.94 -17.01
CA VAL A 2 1.15 -26.59 -16.44
C VAL A 2 0.50 -25.60 -17.41
N GLN A 3 -0.51 -24.86 -16.98
CA GLN A 3 -1.09 -23.78 -17.78
C GLN A 3 -0.25 -22.51 -17.67
N GLU A 4 0.26 -22.02 -18.80
CA GLU A 4 0.88 -20.69 -18.89
C GLU A 4 -0.19 -19.59 -18.83
N LEU A 5 -0.52 -19.17 -17.61
CA LEU A 5 -1.38 -18.01 -17.39
C LEU A 5 -0.58 -16.73 -17.68
N LYS A 6 -0.90 -16.04 -18.79
CA LYS A 6 -0.44 -14.66 -19.05
C LYS A 6 -1.00 -13.71 -17.97
N ARG A 7 -0.25 -13.52 -16.89
CA ARG A 7 -0.57 -12.58 -15.82
C ARG A 7 0.04 -11.20 -16.15
N PRO A 8 -0.75 -10.11 -16.20
CA PRO A 8 -0.19 -8.78 -16.34
C PRO A 8 0.73 -8.49 -15.14
N ARG A 9 1.99 -8.16 -15.41
CA ARG A 9 3.02 -7.98 -14.37
C ARG A 9 2.92 -6.56 -13.81
N GLN A 10 2.08 -6.37 -12.79
CA GLN A 10 2.05 -5.13 -12.03
C GLN A 10 3.40 -4.93 -11.32
N ILE A 11 4.02 -3.78 -11.53
CA ILE A 11 5.29 -3.37 -10.93
C ILE A 11 4.98 -2.07 -10.18
N ALA A 12 5.24 -2.06 -8.87
CA ALA A 12 5.17 -0.85 -8.07
C ALA A 12 6.51 -0.11 -8.20
N SER A 13 6.45 1.23 -8.30
CA SER A 13 7.63 2.07 -8.40
C SER A 13 8.32 2.18 -7.05
N PHE A 14 9.28 1.30 -6.80
CA PHE A 14 10.17 1.34 -5.64
C PHE A 14 11.60 1.68 -6.07
N PRO A 15 12.40 2.36 -5.23
CA PRO A 15 13.80 2.64 -5.54
C PRO A 15 14.62 1.38 -5.84
N GLU A 16 15.58 1.48 -6.76
CA GLU A 16 16.49 0.36 -7.10
C GLU A 16 17.32 -0.10 -5.90
N THR A 17 17.59 0.81 -4.95
CA THR A 17 18.24 0.52 -3.66
C THR A 17 17.41 -0.37 -2.73
N ALA A 18 16.14 -0.65 -3.06
CA ALA A 18 15.23 -1.50 -2.30
C ALA A 18 14.77 -2.73 -3.12
N PRO A 19 15.69 -3.63 -3.55
CA PRO A 19 15.39 -4.71 -4.50
C PRO A 19 14.32 -5.70 -4.01
N ALA A 20 14.16 -5.84 -2.69
CA ALA A 20 13.13 -6.68 -2.09
C ALA A 20 11.77 -6.00 -1.92
N ALA A 21 11.65 -4.67 -2.08
CA ALA A 21 10.40 -3.94 -1.79
C ALA A 21 9.24 -4.41 -2.66
N ASN A 22 9.46 -4.54 -3.97
CA ASN A 22 8.44 -4.97 -4.93
C ASN A 22 7.83 -6.37 -4.61
N PRO A 23 8.63 -7.45 -4.42
CA PRO A 23 8.09 -8.75 -4.04
C PRO A 23 7.56 -8.80 -2.59
N VAL A 24 8.09 -8.00 -1.65
CA VAL A 24 7.55 -7.92 -0.27
C VAL A 24 6.17 -7.25 -0.27
N PHE A 25 6.00 -6.16 -0.99
CA PHE A 25 4.76 -5.39 -1.08
C PHE A 25 3.61 -6.22 -1.65
N PHE A 26 3.80 -6.78 -2.85
CA PHE A 26 2.74 -7.54 -3.53
C PHE A 26 2.38 -8.87 -2.88
N ARG A 27 3.27 -9.45 -2.06
CA ARG A 27 2.97 -10.68 -1.31
C ARG A 27 2.30 -10.43 0.05
N THR A 28 2.54 -9.27 0.68
CA THR A 28 2.19 -9.03 2.09
C THR A 28 1.12 -7.96 2.31
N TYR A 29 1.15 -6.86 1.56
CA TYR A 29 0.37 -5.66 1.88
C TYR A 29 -0.67 -5.30 0.81
N SER A 30 -0.35 -5.53 -0.46
CA SER A 30 -1.26 -5.30 -1.57
C SER A 30 -2.41 -6.32 -1.58
N ARG A 31 -3.65 -5.90 -1.32
CA ARG A 31 -4.85 -6.74 -1.42
C ARG A 31 -5.28 -6.89 -2.89
N ARG A 32 -6.30 -7.73 -3.13
CA ARG A 32 -7.02 -7.75 -4.41
C ARG A 32 -8.15 -6.73 -4.40
N THR A 33 -8.28 -5.96 -5.47
CA THR A 33 -9.43 -5.10 -5.73
C THR A 33 -10.64 -5.92 -6.20
N GLN A 34 -11.82 -5.30 -6.28
CA GLN A 34 -13.02 -5.93 -6.84
C GLN A 34 -12.85 -6.36 -8.31
N THR A 35 -11.97 -5.70 -9.07
CA THR A 35 -11.61 -6.06 -10.45
C THR A 35 -10.59 -7.21 -10.55
N GLY A 36 -10.18 -7.79 -9.42
CA GLY A 36 -9.21 -8.90 -9.35
C GLY A 36 -7.74 -8.50 -9.50
N LEU A 37 -7.46 -7.23 -9.78
CA LEU A 37 -6.12 -6.65 -9.80
C LEU A 37 -5.56 -6.50 -8.37
N ARG A 38 -4.25 -6.25 -8.25
CA ARG A 38 -3.60 -5.91 -6.97
C ARG A 38 -3.60 -4.40 -6.75
N GLU A 39 -3.76 -3.99 -5.49
CA GLU A 39 -3.56 -2.60 -5.03
C GLU A 39 -2.13 -2.12 -5.35
N SER A 40 -2.00 -0.88 -5.83
CA SER A 40 -0.75 -0.14 -5.94
C SER A 40 -0.31 0.41 -4.57
N TRP A 41 0.90 0.97 -4.47
CA TRP A 41 1.38 1.57 -3.23
C TRP A 41 0.50 2.75 -2.78
N SER A 42 0.07 3.61 -3.70
CA SER A 42 -0.86 4.70 -3.41
C SER A 42 -2.20 4.18 -2.88
N ASP A 43 -2.80 3.16 -3.50
CA ASP A 43 -4.09 2.61 -3.03
C ASP A 43 -4.01 2.11 -1.57
N VAL A 44 -2.87 1.54 -1.16
CA VAL A 44 -2.61 1.11 0.22
C VAL A 44 -2.42 2.30 1.16
N CYS A 45 -1.68 3.34 0.74
CA CYS A 45 -1.54 4.58 1.50
C CYS A 45 -2.91 5.25 1.71
N ASP A 46 -3.66 5.50 0.64
CA ASP A 46 -4.98 6.17 0.67
C ASP A 46 -5.95 5.46 1.61
N ARG A 47 -6.09 4.14 1.44
CA ARG A 47 -6.93 3.29 2.29
C ARG A 47 -6.52 3.37 3.76
N THR A 48 -5.24 3.16 4.05
CA THR A 48 -4.76 3.09 5.44
C THR A 48 -4.73 4.44 6.13
N LEU A 49 -4.47 5.53 5.39
CA LEU A 49 -4.55 6.90 5.86
C LEU A 49 -6.00 7.26 6.21
N LYS A 50 -6.97 6.99 5.33
CA LYS A 50 -8.40 7.25 5.59
C LYS A 50 -8.84 6.64 6.93
N GLY A 51 -8.46 5.38 7.18
CA GLY A 51 -8.76 4.71 8.45
C GLY A 51 -8.07 5.33 9.67
N LEU A 52 -6.87 5.92 9.53
CA LEU A 52 -6.19 6.64 10.61
C LEU A 52 -6.84 8.00 10.87
N VAL A 53 -7.27 8.71 9.84
CA VAL A 53 -7.98 9.99 9.96
C VAL A 53 -9.30 9.81 10.72
N GLU A 54 -10.07 8.79 10.36
CA GLU A 54 -11.34 8.45 11.03
C GLU A 54 -11.12 8.04 12.50
N LEU A 55 -10.18 7.12 12.76
CA LEU A 55 -9.90 6.61 14.12
C LEU A 55 -9.28 7.69 15.03
N GLY A 56 -8.32 8.45 14.50
CA GLY A 56 -7.56 9.46 15.24
C GLY A 56 -8.23 10.82 15.30
N LYS A 57 -9.30 11.05 14.52
CA LYS A 57 -9.96 12.36 14.33
C LYS A 57 -8.98 13.45 13.89
N LEU A 58 -8.09 13.08 12.97
CA LEU A 58 -6.97 13.91 12.55
C LEU A 58 -7.45 15.15 11.77
N ASN A 59 -6.72 16.26 11.94
CA ASN A 59 -6.94 17.47 11.17
C ASN A 59 -6.25 17.40 9.79
N LEU A 60 -6.46 18.42 8.95
CA LEU A 60 -5.93 18.46 7.58
C LEU A 60 -4.39 18.50 7.52
N GLU A 61 -3.73 19.20 8.44
CA GLU A 61 -2.27 19.33 8.48
C GLU A 61 -1.62 18.00 8.91
N GLU A 62 -2.19 17.34 9.93
CA GLU A 62 -1.78 16.00 10.37
C GLU A 62 -1.96 14.96 9.26
N THR A 63 -3.08 15.02 8.56
CA THR A 63 -3.40 14.13 7.43
C THR A 63 -2.38 14.30 6.30
N ALA A 64 -2.13 15.54 5.86
CA ALA A 64 -1.17 15.85 4.80
C ALA A 64 0.28 15.49 5.19
N LEU A 65 0.65 15.64 6.46
CA LEU A 65 1.95 15.20 6.97
C LEU A 65 2.09 13.67 6.90
N LEU A 66 1.10 12.92 7.36
CA LEU A 66 1.12 11.46 7.32
C LEU A 66 1.13 10.92 5.89
N GLU A 67 0.31 11.48 4.99
CA GLU A 67 0.31 11.16 3.56
C GLU A 67 1.72 11.31 2.96
N LYS A 68 2.33 12.49 3.14
CA LYS A 68 3.67 12.81 2.65
C LYS A 68 4.73 11.85 3.21
N MET A 69 4.66 11.50 4.50
CA MET A 69 5.62 10.57 5.11
C MET A 69 5.45 9.13 4.63
N GLN A 70 4.21 8.68 4.37
CA GLN A 70 3.93 7.35 3.84
C GLN A 70 4.34 7.21 2.37
N LEU A 71 3.96 8.17 1.52
CA LEU A 71 4.35 8.19 0.11
C LEU A 71 5.87 8.24 -0.06
N GLN A 72 6.58 8.98 0.80
CA GLN A 72 8.06 9.02 0.82
C GLN A 72 8.71 7.82 1.55
N MET A 73 7.91 6.88 2.08
CA MET A 73 8.36 5.73 2.89
C MET A 73 9.27 6.10 4.08
N LYS A 74 9.08 7.31 4.64
CA LYS A 74 9.87 7.83 5.78
C LYS A 74 9.27 7.45 7.14
N ALA A 75 7.95 7.38 7.22
CA ALA A 75 7.24 6.82 8.35
C ALA A 75 6.05 6.01 7.81
N LEU A 76 5.90 4.78 8.29
CA LEU A 76 4.84 3.87 7.90
C LEU A 76 4.07 3.41 9.14
N PRO A 77 2.74 3.19 9.04
CA PRO A 77 2.02 2.51 10.09
C PRO A 77 2.48 1.04 10.17
N SER A 78 2.14 0.34 11.26
CA SER A 78 2.58 -1.04 11.47
C SER A 78 2.19 -1.96 10.30
N GLY A 79 2.97 -3.02 10.05
CA GLY A 79 2.65 -3.98 8.99
C GLY A 79 1.25 -4.62 9.14
N ARG A 80 0.74 -4.74 10.37
CA ARG A 80 -0.65 -5.14 10.63
C ARG A 80 -1.65 -4.11 10.13
N TRP A 81 -1.40 -2.82 10.30
CA TRP A 81 -2.27 -1.75 9.80
C TRP A 81 -2.19 -1.60 8.27
N LEU A 82 -1.01 -1.73 7.65
CA LEU A 82 -0.89 -1.85 6.19
C LEU A 82 -1.75 -3.02 5.65
N TRP A 83 -1.67 -4.15 6.36
CA TRP A 83 -2.57 -5.31 6.28
C TRP A 83 -4.06 -4.96 6.29
N VAL A 84 -4.61 -4.57 7.45
CA VAL A 84 -6.08 -4.53 7.71
C VAL A 84 -6.70 -3.15 7.93
N GLY A 85 -5.91 -2.08 8.05
CA GLY A 85 -6.39 -0.72 8.25
C GLY A 85 -7.11 -0.16 7.03
N GLY A 86 -8.12 0.70 7.27
CA GLY A 86 -9.00 1.23 6.22
C GLY A 86 -9.88 0.16 5.59
N VAL A 87 -11.17 0.20 5.90
CA VAL A 87 -12.22 -0.64 5.28
C VAL A 87 -13.11 0.25 4.41
#